data_AF-A0A4S2H211-F1
#
_entry.id   AF-A0A4S2H211-F1
#
_cell.length_a   1.000
_cell.length_b   1.000
_cell.length_c   1.000
_cell.angle_alpha   90.00
_cell.angle_beta   90.00
_cell.angle_gamma   90.00
#
_symmetry.space_group_name_H-M   'P 1'
#
loop_
_entity.id
_entity.type
_entity.pdbx_description
1 polymer ?
#
loop_
_entity_poly.entity_id
_entity_poly.type
_entity_poly.pdbx_seq_one_letter_code
_entity_poly.pdbx_strand_id
1 'polypeptide(L)'
;MLENKPSQSIMTELLGQSLYEVWQALCTAINKKYDMEQLWNTGGKNWTYEYKYRRGGKTLCSLYEIIGYQKKTQPKITISVFALFLKSIL
;
A
#
# COMPACT_ATOMS: atom_id res chain seq x y z
N MET A 1 13.94 5.80 0.49
CA MET A 1 13.03 5.81 1.64
C MET A 1 12.44 7.20 1.74
N LEU A 2 11.14 7.27 1.93
CA LEU A 2 10.45 8.52 2.22
C LEU A 2 10.77 8.94 3.66
N GLU A 3 11.25 10.16 3.87
CA GLU A 3 11.65 10.64 5.22
C GLU A 3 10.46 10.68 6.17
N ASN A 4 9.28 11.03 5.68
CA ASN A 4 8.06 11.15 6.47
C ASN A 4 6.96 10.27 5.90
N LYS A 5 6.54 9.25 6.67
CA LYS A 5 5.35 8.46 6.35
C LYS A 5 4.10 9.36 6.34
N PRO A 6 3.11 9.10 5.45
CA PRO A 6 1.86 9.83 5.49
C PRO A 6 1.14 9.60 6.82
N SER A 7 0.50 10.67 7.32
CA SER A 7 -0.35 10.60 8.52
C SER A 7 -1.65 9.87 8.19
N GLN A 8 -2.40 9.47 9.22
CA GLN A 8 -3.74 8.90 9.04
C GLN A 8 -4.66 9.86 8.26
N SER A 9 -4.66 11.15 8.60
CA SER A 9 -5.48 12.15 7.90
C SER A 9 -5.15 12.21 6.41
N ILE A 10 -3.86 12.19 6.07
CA ILE A 10 -3.42 12.13 4.66
C ILE A 10 -3.97 10.84 4.05
N MET A 11 -3.70 9.68 4.64
CA MET A 11 -4.16 8.40 4.09
C MET A 11 -5.68 8.31 3.88
N THR A 12 -6.49 8.89 4.78
CA THR A 12 -7.95 8.96 4.64
C THR A 12 -8.38 9.91 3.52
N GLU A 13 -7.70 11.05 3.34
CA GLU A 13 -7.96 11.98 2.22
C GLU A 13 -7.65 11.32 0.87
N LEU A 14 -6.57 10.55 0.81
CA LEU A 14 -6.08 9.87 -0.39
C LEU A 14 -6.96 8.70 -0.84
N LEU A 15 -7.34 7.85 0.11
CA LEU A 15 -8.08 6.62 -0.20
C LEU A 15 -9.60 6.81 -0.09
N GLY A 16 -10.04 7.81 0.67
CA GLY A 16 -11.40 7.86 1.22
C GLY A 16 -11.56 6.88 2.39
N GLN A 17 -12.55 7.15 3.24
CA GLN A 17 -12.76 6.44 4.50
C GLN A 17 -12.91 4.92 4.33
N SER A 18 -13.80 4.46 3.45
CA SER A 18 -14.09 3.03 3.27
C SER A 18 -12.87 2.24 2.79
N LEU A 19 -12.09 2.80 1.85
CA LEU A 19 -10.91 2.13 1.32
C LEU A 19 -9.75 2.17 2.32
N TYR A 20 -9.64 3.25 3.11
CA TYR A 20 -8.68 3.34 4.19
C TYR A 20 -8.92 2.28 5.27
N GLU A 21 -10.18 1.99 5.62
CA GLU A 21 -10.52 0.91 6.57
C GLU A 21 -10.11 -0.47 6.04
N VAL A 22 -10.39 -0.76 4.76
CA VAL A 22 -9.95 -2.01 4.11
C VAL A 22 -8.42 -2.11 4.09
N TRP A 23 -7.74 -1.00 3.79
CA TRP A 23 -6.28 -0.89 3.82
C TRP A 23 -5.71 -1.21 5.20
N GLN A 24 -6.28 -0.62 6.26
CA GLN A 24 -5.87 -0.88 7.63
C GLN A 24 -6.06 -2.36 7.99
N ALA A 25 -7.22 -2.94 7.66
CA ALA A 25 -7.51 -4.35 7.91
C ALA A 25 -6.51 -5.29 7.21
N LEU A 26 -6.16 -4.98 5.96
CA LEU A 26 -5.15 -5.70 5.19
C LEU A 26 -3.78 -5.64 5.87
N CYS A 27 -3.30 -4.45 6.23
CA CYS A 27 -2.02 -4.28 6.93
C CYS A 27 -1.99 -5.04 8.26
N THR A 28 -3.08 -4.98 9.04
CA THR A 28 -3.21 -5.76 10.28
C THR A 28 -3.14 -7.27 10.02
N ALA A 29 -3.82 -7.77 8.99
CA ALA A 29 -3.80 -9.18 8.64
C ALA A 29 -2.41 -9.66 8.20
N ILE A 30 -1.68 -8.85 7.42
CA ILE A 30 -0.31 -9.15 6.98
C ILE A 30 0.63 -9.17 8.20
N ASN A 31 0.61 -8.13 9.04
CA ASN A 31 1.47 -8.02 10.22
C ASN A 31 1.26 -9.17 11.22
N LYS A 32 0.04 -9.73 11.31
CA LYS A 32 -0.24 -10.90 12.16
C LYS A 32 0.31 -12.20 11.60
N LYS A 33 0.33 -12.37 10.27
CA LYS A 33 0.69 -13.62 9.60
C LYS A 33 2.15 -13.69 9.17
N TYR A 34 2.77 -12.53 8.95
CA TYR A 34 4.09 -12.45 8.35
C TYR A 34 4.97 -11.42 9.04
N ASP A 35 6.15 -11.84 9.46
CA ASP A 35 7.24 -10.95 9.81
C ASP A 35 7.90 -10.42 8.52
N MET A 36 7.68 -9.15 8.22
CA MET A 36 8.10 -8.47 6.99
C MET A 36 8.46 -7.01 7.25
N GLU A 37 9.39 -6.50 6.44
CA GLU A 37 9.77 -5.10 6.44
C GLU A 37 8.71 -4.24 5.71
N GLN A 38 8.38 -3.10 6.29
CA GLN A 38 7.48 -2.11 5.70
C GLN A 38 8.30 -0.92 5.20
N LEU A 39 8.19 -0.59 3.92
CA LEU A 39 8.91 0.52 3.31
C LEU A 39 7.96 1.55 2.70
N TRP A 40 8.19 2.82 3.03
CA TRP A 40 7.60 3.96 2.33
C TRP A 40 8.62 4.58 1.38
N ASN A 41 8.19 4.90 0.16
CA ASN A 41 8.98 5.60 -0.86
C ASN A 41 8.09 6.59 -1.63
N THR A 42 8.72 7.47 -2.42
CA THR A 42 8.03 8.17 -3.50
C THR A 42 7.83 7.16 -4.62
N GLY A 43 6.60 6.91 -5.09
CA GLY A 43 6.33 5.87 -6.09
C GLY A 43 6.81 6.22 -7.51
N GLY A 44 7.84 7.05 -7.64
CA GLY A 44 8.39 7.52 -8.91
C GLY A 44 7.56 8.62 -9.55
N LYS A 45 7.73 8.80 -10.87
CA LYS A 45 7.15 9.93 -11.63
C LYS A 45 5.63 10.02 -11.60
N ASN A 46 4.96 8.92 -11.32
CA ASN A 46 3.51 8.80 -11.41
C ASN A 46 2.82 8.70 -10.06
N TRP A 47 3.53 8.72 -8.92
CA TRP A 47 2.92 8.42 -7.63
C TRP A 47 3.61 9.18 -6.49
N THR A 48 2.83 9.78 -5.60
CA THR A 48 3.34 10.52 -4.44
C THR A 48 3.83 9.56 -3.37
N TYR A 49 3.07 8.48 -3.14
CA TYR A 49 3.39 7.48 -2.14
C TYR A 49 3.47 6.09 -2.76
N GLU A 50 4.48 5.35 -2.35
CA GLU A 50 4.60 3.91 -2.53
C GLU A 50 4.82 3.27 -1.16
N TYR A 51 3.92 2.38 -0.75
CA TYR A 51 4.11 1.55 0.42
C TYR A 51 4.36 0.11 0.01
N LYS A 52 5.34 -0.57 0.60
CA LYS A 52 5.69 -1.96 0.29
C LYS A 52 5.86 -2.82 1.53
N TYR A 53 5.38 -4.06 1.44
CA TYR A 53 5.83 -5.16 2.30
C TYR A 53 6.92 -5.95 1.60
N ARG A 54 8.09 -6.13 2.25
CA ARG A 54 9.24 -6.84 1.68
C ARG A 54 9.84 -7.86 2.63
N ARG A 55 10.35 -8.95 2.06
CA ARG A 55 11.20 -9.94 2.75
C ARG A 55 12.11 -10.63 1.74
N GLY A 56 13.41 -10.69 2.02
CA GLY A 56 14.38 -11.38 1.17
C GLY A 56 14.38 -10.91 -0.29
N GLY A 57 14.25 -9.60 -0.52
CA GLY A 57 14.22 -8.99 -1.85
C GLY A 57 12.88 -9.09 -2.62
N LYS A 58 11.90 -9.83 -2.11
CA LYS A 58 10.55 -9.99 -2.71
C LYS A 58 9.56 -8.98 -2.12
N THR A 59 8.62 -8.50 -2.93
CA THR A 59 7.51 -7.62 -2.50
C THR A 59 6.20 -8.39 -2.45
N LEU A 60 5.46 -8.30 -1.35
CA LEU A 60 4.15 -8.96 -1.18
C LEU A 60 2.97 -8.08 -1.61
N CYS A 61 3.03 -6.79 -1.31
CA CYS A 61 1.96 -5.84 -1.59
C CYS A 61 2.57 -4.46 -1.81
N SER A 62 2.00 -3.69 -2.75
CA SER A 62 2.32 -2.29 -2.95
C SER A 62 1.05 -1.42 -2.94
N LEU A 63 1.06 -0.29 -2.24
CA LEU A 63 0.05 0.76 -2.43
C LEU A 63 0.67 1.89 -3.24
N TYR A 64 -0.03 2.34 -4.28
CA TYR A 64 0.37 3.47 -5.13
C TYR A 64 -0.72 4.51 -5.14
N GLU A 65 -0.36 5.77 -4.92
CA GLU A 65 -1.35 6.84 -4.85
C GLU A 65 -0.81 8.16 -5.47
N ILE A 66 -1.65 8.85 -6.25
CA ILE A 66 -1.35 10.10 -6.95
C ILE A 66 -1.98 11.24 -6.15
N ILE A 67 -1.17 12.14 -5.63
CA ILE A 67 -1.64 13.48 -5.29
C ILE A 67 -1.36 14.39 -6.47
N GLY A 68 -2.39 14.75 -7.21
CA GLY A 68 -2.27 15.63 -8.37
C GLY A 68 -3.61 15.92 -9.03
N TYR A 69 -4.09 17.15 -8.82
CA TYR A 69 -5.20 17.77 -9.53
C TYR A 69 -5.07 17.51 -11.05
N GLN A 70 -6.09 16.89 -11.67
CA GLN A 70 -6.21 16.55 -13.10
C GLN A 70 -5.53 15.25 -13.61
N LYS A 71 -6.15 14.08 -13.33
CA LYS A 71 -6.48 13.05 -14.35
C LYS A 71 -7.24 11.85 -13.74
N LYS A 72 -8.49 11.67 -14.18
CA LYS A 72 -9.31 10.45 -14.42
C LYS A 72 -8.90 9.05 -13.89
N THR A 73 -8.13 8.90 -12.82
CA THR A 73 -7.74 7.58 -12.30
C THR A 73 -8.02 7.51 -10.80
N GLN A 74 -8.98 6.66 -10.44
CA GLN A 74 -9.28 6.24 -9.06
C GLN A 74 -7.99 5.80 -8.35
N PRO A 75 -7.86 5.98 -7.03
CA PRO A 75 -6.75 5.39 -6.27
C PRO A 75 -6.72 3.89 -6.53
N LYS A 76 -5.58 3.39 -7.02
CA LYS A 76 -5.41 1.98 -7.37
C LYS A 76 -4.60 1.29 -6.28
N ILE A 77 -5.28 0.57 -5.40
CA ILE A 77 -4.59 -0.42 -4.57
C ILE A 77 -4.24 -1.61 -5.45
N THR A 78 -3.00 -1.62 -5.94
CA THR A 78 -2.49 -2.77 -6.71
C THR A 78 -1.83 -3.73 -5.74
N ILE A 79 -2.63 -4.62 -5.16
CA ILE A 79 -2.09 -5.72 -4.37
C ILE A 79 -1.47 -6.71 -5.37
N SER A 80 -0.18 -6.53 -5.68
CA SER A 80 0.61 -7.55 -6.38
C SER A 80 0.86 -8.71 -5.44
N VAL A 81 -0.20 -9.47 -5.15
CA VAL A 81 -0.17 -10.75 -4.49
C VAL A 81 0.49 -11.77 -5.43
N PHE A 82 1.74 -11.54 -5.82
CA PHE A 82 2.45 -12.46 -6.68
C PHE A 82 2.77 -13.71 -5.84
N ALA A 83 1.95 -14.75 -6.06
CA ALA A 83 2.23 -16.17 -5.85
C ALA A 83 2.00 -16.83 -4.47
N LEU A 84 1.74 -16.15 -3.35
CA LEU A 84 1.64 -16.84 -2.03
C LEU A 84 0.28 -16.79 -1.31
N PHE A 85 -0.64 -15.89 -1.67
CA PHE A 85 -1.84 -15.67 -0.84
C PHE A 85 -3.10 -16.41 -1.34
N LEU A 86 -3.16 -16.81 -2.61
CA LEU A 86 -4.28 -17.59 -3.15
C LEU A 86 -4.25 -19.08 -2.76
N LYS A 87 -3.16 -19.58 -2.17
CA LYS A 87 -3.06 -20.97 -1.67
C LYS A 87 -3.25 -21.12 -0.15
N SER A 88 -3.49 -20.02 0.57
CA SER A 88 -3.57 -20.05 2.04
C SER A 88 -4.81 -19.35 2.60
N ILE A 89 -5.73 -18.96 1.72
CA ILE A 89 -7.03 -18.36 2.05
C ILE A 89 -8.20 -19.12 1.36
N LEU A 90 -7.91 -20.14 0.54
CA LEU A 90 -8.85 -21.15 0.04
C LEU A 90 -8.38 -22.53 0.50
#